data_AF-A0A923B731-F1
#
_entry.id   AF-A0A923B731-F1
#
_cell.length_a   1.000
_cell.length_b   1.000
_cell.length_c   1.000
_cell.angle_alpha   90.00
_cell.angle_beta   90.00
_cell.angle_gamma   90.00
#
_symmetry.space_group_name_H-M   'P 1'
#
loop_
_entity.id
_entity.type
_entity.pdbx_description
1 polymer ?
#
loop_
_entity_poly.entity_id
_entity_poly.type
_entity_poly.pdbx_seq_one_letter_code
_entity_poly.pdbx_strand_id
1 'polypeptide(L)' 'MSEADSAPAQVLDYDIVKILQALPHRYPLLLVDRVRSITLGERIHAVKAVSM' A
#
# COMPACT_ATOMS: atom_id res chain seq x y z
N MET A 1 15.64 10.25 -23.21
CA MET A 1 15.19 10.68 -21.87
C MET A 1 13.83 11.32 -22.05
N SER A 2 12.87 10.96 -21.20
CA SER A 2 11.48 11.46 -21.16
C SER A 2 10.45 10.65 -21.94
N GLU A 3 9.87 9.66 -21.27
CA GLU A 3 8.42 9.47 -21.28
C GLU A 3 7.99 9.43 -19.81
N ALA A 4 7.39 10.54 -19.39
CA ALA A 4 6.73 10.66 -18.10
C ALA A 4 5.34 10.06 -18.27
N ASP A 5 5.22 8.75 -18.07
CA ASP A 5 3.92 8.10 -17.93
C ASP A 5 3.36 8.46 -16.55
N SER A 6 2.77 9.66 -16.46
CA SER A 6 2.06 10.11 -15.27
C SER A 6 0.65 9.51 -15.31
N ALA A 7 0.56 8.20 -15.09
CA ALA A 7 -0.69 7.57 -14.70
C ALA A 7 -1.18 8.28 -13.42
N PRO A 8 -2.48 8.59 -13.29
CA PRO A 8 -2.97 9.29 -12.11
C PRO A 8 -2.64 8.42 -10.90
N ALA A 9 -1.81 8.93 -9.99
CA ALA A 9 -1.58 8.29 -8.71
C ALA A 9 -2.94 8.12 -8.04
N GLN A 10 -3.49 6.92 -8.10
CA GLN A 10 -4.79 6.63 -7.50
C GLN A 10 -4.57 6.69 -5.99
N VAL A 11 -4.97 7.80 -5.40
CA VAL A 11 -5.00 7.97 -3.95
C VAL A 11 -6.15 7.13 -3.42
N LEU A 12 -5.89 5.83 -3.31
CA LEU A 12 -6.76 4.86 -2.68
C LEU A 12 -6.24 4.69 -1.25
N ASP A 13 -6.86 5.37 -0.29
CA ASP A 13 -6.66 5.05 1.13
C ASP A 13 -7.10 3.59 1.33
N TYR A 14 -6.11 2.72 1.52
CA TYR A 14 -6.29 1.29 1.71
C TYR A 14 -6.07 0.98 3.19
N ASP A 15 -7.19 0.78 3.89
CA ASP A 15 -7.20 0.43 5.31
C ASP A 15 -6.93 -1.07 5.54
N ILE A 16 -6.63 -1.42 6.80
CA ILE A 16 -6.26 -2.78 7.24
C ILE A 16 -7.25 -3.88 6.81
N VAL A 17 -8.56 -3.58 6.78
CA VAL A 17 -9.58 -4.56 6.37
C VAL A 17 -9.39 -4.97 4.91
N LYS A 18 -9.12 -4.01 4.02
CA LYS A 18 -8.86 -4.27 2.60
C LYS A 18 -7.54 -5.00 2.42
N ILE A 19 -6.53 -4.67 3.22
CA ILE A 19 -5.21 -5.34 3.20
C ILE A 19 -5.35 -6.82 3.61
N LEU A 20 -6.13 -7.12 4.64
CA LEU A 20 -6.39 -8.48 5.11
C LEU A 20 -7.18 -9.33 4.11
N GLN A 21 -8.03 -8.71 3.29
CA GLN A 21 -8.73 -9.37 2.19
C GLN A 21 -7.81 -9.61 0.99
N ALA A 22 -6.90 -8.68 0.70
CA ALA A 22 -5.99 -8.76 -0.43
C ALA A 22 -4.80 -9.72 -0.19
N LEU A 23 -4.34 -9.84 1.06
CA LEU A 23 -3.15 -10.62 1.41
C LEU A 23 -3.51 -11.81 2.32
N PRO A 24 -2.87 -12.98 2.12
CA PRO A 24 -3.05 -14.13 3.00
C PRO A 24 -2.35 -13.97 4.36
N HIS A 25 -1.46 -12.98 4.50
CA HIS A 25 -0.67 -12.73 5.71
C HIS A 25 -1.55 -12.40 6.92
N ARG A 26 -1.22 -12.97 8.07
CA ARG A 26 -1.90 -12.75 9.36
C ARG A 26 -0.87 -12.49 10.46
N TYR A 27 -1.35 -12.18 11.67
CA TYR A 27 -0.46 -12.04 12.83
C TYR A 27 0.41 -13.31 13.00
N PRO A 28 1.72 -13.17 13.24
CA PRO A 28 2.48 -11.95 13.54
C PRO A 28 3.21 -11.30 12.35
N LEU A 29 2.96 -11.76 11.12
CA LEU A 29 3.76 -11.41 9.94
C LEU A 29 3.16 -10.32 9.05
N LEU A 30 1.92 -9.87 9.31
CA LEU A 30 1.35 -8.74 8.60
C LEU A 30 1.95 -7.43 9.14
N LEU A 31 2.93 -6.88 8.43
CA LEU A 31 3.71 -5.70 8.82
C LEU A 31 3.28 -4.41 8.10
N VAL A 32 2.02 -4.33 7.66
CA VAL A 32 1.47 -3.20 6.92
C VAL A 32 0.10 -2.83 7.48
N ASP A 33 -0.05 -1.60 7.98
CA ASP A 33 -1.28 -1.14 8.63
C ASP A 33 -2.19 -0.34 7.70
N ARG A 34 -1.59 0.54 6.88
CA ARG A 34 -2.32 1.39 5.91
C ARG A 34 -1.48 1.68 4.68
N VAL A 35 -2.12 1.76 3.51
CA VAL A 35 -1.50 2.24 2.27
C VAL A 35 -1.96 3.66 1.97
N ARG A 36 -0.99 4.56 1.71
CA ARG A 36 -1.21 5.99 1.43
C ARG A 36 -1.33 6.29 -0.06
N SER A 37 -0.58 5.59 -0.91
CA SER A 37 -0.67 5.74 -2.36
C SER A 37 -0.15 4.49 -3.09
N ILE A 38 -0.71 4.21 -4.26
CA ILE A 38 -0.33 3.09 -5.12
C ILE A 38 -0.26 3.60 -6.57
N THR A 39 0.86 3.33 -7.24
CA THR A 39 0.95 3.34 -8.70
C THR A 39 1.04 1.90 -9.16
N LEU A 40 -0.02 1.42 -9.81
CA LEU A 40 -0.15 0.02 -10.21
C LEU A 40 1.02 -0.40 -11.11
N GLY A 41 1.66 -1.53 -10.77
CA GLY A 41 2.80 -2.06 -11.51
C GLY A 41 4.14 -1.35 -11.27
N GLU A 42 4.16 -0.25 -10.50
CA GLU A 42 5.38 0.56 -10.31
C GLU A 42 5.77 0.69 -8.83
N ARG A 43 4.91 1.27 -7.99
CA ARG A 43 5.27 1.60 -6.60
C ARG A 43 4.09 1.61 -5.64
N ILE A 44 4.37 1.36 -4.37
CA ILE A 44 3.41 1.44 -3.27
C ILE A 44 4.03 2.16 -2.07
N HIS A 45 3.27 3.04 -1.44
CA HIS A 45 3.64 3.71 -0.19
C HIS A 45 2.71 3.27 0.93
N ALA A 46 3.25 2.55 1.91
CA ALA A 46 2.50 2.05 3.04
C ALA A 46 3.18 2.39 4.37
N VAL A 47 2.39 2.39 5.44
CA VAL A 47 2.80 2.75 6.79
C VAL A 47 2.63 1.55 7.70
N LYS A 48 3.65 1.32 8.54
CA LYS A 48 3.62 0.41 9.68
C LYS A 48 3.78 1.23 10.96
N ALA A 49 2.77 1.21 11.82
CA ALA A 49 2.86 1.76 13.15
C ALA A 49 3.78 0.89 14.04
N VAL A 50 4.54 1.55 14.91
CA VAL A 50 5.38 0.90 15.92
C VAL A 50 4.86 1.39 17.28
N SER A 51 4.44 0.45 18.12
CA SER A 51 4.11 0.69 19.52
C SER A 51 5.26 0.23 20.40
N MET A 52 5.43 0.89 21.55
CA MET A 52 6.36 0.51 22.62
C MET A 52 5.77 -0.57 23.51
#